data_AF-A0A660ZET1-F1
#
_entry.id   AF-A0A660ZET1-F1
#
_cell.length_a   1.000
_cell.length_b   1.000
_cell.length_c   1.000
_cell.angle_alpha   90.00
_cell.angle_beta   90.00
_cell.angle_gamma   90.00
#
_symmetry.space_group_name_H-M   'P 1'
#
loop_
_entity.id
_entity.type
_entity.pdbx_description
1 polymer ?
#
loop_
_entity_poly.entity_id
_entity_poly.type
_entity_poly.pdbx_seq_one_letter_code
_entity_poly.pdbx_strand_id
1 'polypeptide(L)'
;MKHFGIVGLTILWAVNIYAHYINVNGDPGDWQGTASLVAHKDTISGGEWIYTGVANDERTDLPDHSNADIVEVRITADANNLYFLIKLRDITDATKPHIAIVLNVQDDITNRTDTWFGDDSQLYFSDRGFTPKSDRQLAFHTANGTAVVEFWDGGLWYGSSSDYSIVISPTNDVIEASVARSALEINTNEPEVIQIWLASFINTNTWNNDGDATQDIGGTNDALDFMGGYIGDNSNAWTRDLSDNSVWWNYTIIIEHDGEITGCIIQPDGDDADWPGTLPANEDQYNTGEIVGAKFFNYNAVSNDDRLDNPVYDLQELRVANDQYFIYFLIRFGQLNIDQTNVCISWDIDQNSGDNALNWNGDDSGLFLAEASQYAERNITIRGTGDASWELKLYADDGTAWYEPPSTTAPLNYWVFMREGSGPGPNSGSNYIEVRIPMEDLGLTPGEAHNVRISVAVFDNDTLGDINNDDVTINYSGNDAVDCIRDGSGNTTGSAWDADLSDNDLDYYLDLTVGPTSVQEDSDSPVDRYSSKSSGTLRVLSSQFYLPDFHAEKNSTYKLRVVDVRGRIVRSIQISADTPVNLNHLPTGVYQVQIFDAEKGKLVFKENILVLE
;
A
#
# COMPACT_ATOMS: atom_id res chain seq x y z
N MET A 1 -40.28 55.24 10.36
CA MET A 1 -40.15 53.77 10.27
C MET A 1 -38.69 53.42 10.46
N LYS A 2 -38.33 52.84 11.62
CA LYS A 2 -36.98 52.33 11.89
C LYS A 2 -37.00 50.84 11.63
N HIS A 3 -36.20 50.38 10.66
CA HIS A 3 -36.02 48.97 10.36
C HIS A 3 -35.16 48.35 11.47
N PHE A 4 -35.72 47.40 12.21
CA PHE A 4 -34.95 46.50 13.06
C PHE A 4 -34.52 45.32 12.18
N GLY A 5 -33.24 45.26 11.84
CA GLY A 5 -32.64 44.07 11.24
C GLY A 5 -32.48 43.00 12.31
N ILE A 6 -33.18 41.89 12.15
CA ILE A 6 -32.94 40.68 12.94
C ILE A 6 -31.66 40.05 12.38
N VAL A 7 -30.58 40.11 13.15
CA VAL A 7 -29.38 39.31 12.90
C VAL A 7 -29.66 37.93 13.48
N GLY A 8 -29.98 36.97 12.62
CA GLY A 8 -30.06 35.56 13.00
C GLY A 8 -28.64 35.06 13.25
N LEU A 9 -28.27 34.92 14.52
CA LEU A 9 -27.08 34.20 14.94
C LEU A 9 -27.38 32.71 14.80
N THR A 10 -27.03 32.12 13.67
CA THR A 10 -27.04 30.67 13.51
C THR A 10 -25.86 30.12 14.31
N ILE A 11 -26.11 29.67 15.53
CA ILE A 11 -25.15 28.87 16.29
C ILE A 11 -25.17 27.49 15.63
N LEU A 12 -24.24 27.24 14.71
CA LEU A 12 -23.88 25.89 14.32
C LEU A 12 -23.21 25.26 15.55
N TRP A 13 -23.95 24.43 16.26
CA TRP A 13 -23.32 23.45 17.12
C TRP A 13 -22.66 22.46 16.18
N ALA A 14 -21.33 22.37 16.23
CA ALA A 14 -20.64 21.19 15.73
C ALA A 14 -21.16 20.04 16.59
N VAL A 15 -22.11 19.29 16.06
CA VAL A 15 -22.45 17.98 16.61
C VAL A 15 -21.30 17.12 16.13
N ASN A 16 -20.40 16.75 17.05
CA ASN A 16 -19.51 15.63 16.78
C ASN A 16 -20.42 14.42 16.60
N ILE A 17 -20.64 14.03 15.36
CA ILE A 17 -21.30 12.79 15.01
C ILE A 17 -20.21 11.75 15.25
N TYR A 18 -20.22 11.13 16.44
CA TYR A 18 -19.35 9.99 16.70
C TYR A 18 -19.76 8.85 15.77
N ALA A 19 -18.75 8.13 15.27
CA ALA A 19 -18.88 7.30 14.09
C ALA A 19 -20.04 6.30 14.19
N HIS A 20 -19.99 5.26 15.03
CA HIS A 20 -21.05 4.24 15.01
C HIS A 20 -21.20 3.53 16.36
N TYR A 21 -22.23 3.90 17.15
CA TYR A 21 -22.59 3.19 18.37
C TYR A 21 -23.35 1.89 18.06
N ILE A 22 -22.93 0.77 18.66
CA ILE A 22 -23.61 -0.52 18.61
C ILE A 22 -24.23 -0.87 19.96
N ASN A 23 -25.48 -1.34 19.96
CA ASN A 23 -26.13 -1.84 21.17
C ASN A 23 -25.93 -3.35 21.29
N VAL A 24 -24.94 -3.76 22.10
CA VAL A 24 -24.59 -5.17 22.32
C VAL A 24 -25.75 -5.96 22.93
N ASN A 25 -26.51 -6.68 22.10
CA ASN A 25 -27.70 -7.45 22.44
C ASN A 25 -27.81 -8.79 21.69
N GLY A 26 -26.84 -9.10 20.82
CA GLY A 26 -26.79 -10.29 19.98
C GLY A 26 -27.69 -10.22 18.74
N ASP A 27 -28.21 -9.04 18.37
CA ASP A 27 -28.98 -8.77 17.15
C ASP A 27 -28.09 -8.02 16.14
N PRO A 28 -27.72 -8.62 15.00
CA PRO A 28 -26.88 -7.96 14.01
C PRO A 28 -27.60 -6.79 13.31
N GLY A 29 -28.88 -6.53 13.61
CA GLY A 29 -29.67 -5.45 13.01
C GLY A 29 -29.15 -4.03 13.27
N ASP A 30 -28.21 -3.82 14.20
CA ASP A 30 -27.53 -2.52 14.40
C ASP A 30 -26.35 -2.33 13.42
N TRP A 31 -25.89 -3.39 12.77
CA TRP A 31 -24.80 -3.39 11.79
C TRP A 31 -25.37 -3.21 10.36
N GLN A 32 -25.12 -2.06 9.76
CA GLN A 32 -25.70 -1.63 8.48
C GLN A 32 -24.76 -1.79 7.29
N GLY A 33 -23.48 -2.06 7.54
CA GLY A 33 -22.48 -2.24 6.50
C GLY A 33 -22.81 -3.39 5.55
N THR A 34 -22.39 -3.27 4.30
CA THR A 34 -22.54 -4.32 3.28
C THR A 34 -21.24 -5.08 3.13
N ALA A 35 -21.23 -6.36 3.50
CA ALA A 35 -20.09 -7.25 3.34
C ALA A 35 -19.72 -7.49 1.87
N SER A 36 -18.46 -7.87 1.62
CA SER A 36 -18.01 -8.35 0.31
C SER A 36 -18.73 -9.66 -0.06
N LEU A 37 -19.00 -9.86 -1.35
CA LEU A 37 -19.50 -11.14 -1.86
C LEU A 37 -18.38 -12.12 -2.22
N VAL A 38 -17.12 -11.69 -2.10
CA VAL A 38 -15.93 -12.49 -2.38
C VAL A 38 -15.42 -13.08 -1.07
N ALA A 39 -15.17 -14.39 -1.07
CA ALA A 39 -14.57 -15.11 0.04
C ALA A 39 -13.24 -14.49 0.48
N HIS A 40 -12.97 -14.48 1.78
CA HIS A 40 -11.76 -13.96 2.41
C HIS A 40 -11.39 -12.52 2.04
N LYS A 41 -12.35 -11.73 1.54
CA LYS A 41 -12.15 -10.32 1.23
C LYS A 41 -12.78 -9.45 2.30
N ASP A 42 -12.08 -8.40 2.70
CA ASP A 42 -12.61 -7.36 3.55
C ASP A 42 -13.15 -6.15 2.76
N THR A 43 -13.90 -5.30 3.44
CA THR A 43 -14.43 -4.05 2.90
C THR A 43 -14.78 -3.08 4.01
N ILE A 44 -14.84 -1.78 3.68
CA ILE A 44 -15.36 -0.75 4.57
C ILE A 44 -16.70 -0.28 4.03
N SER A 45 -17.74 -0.42 4.85
CA SER A 45 -19.11 -0.08 4.46
C SER A 45 -19.91 0.39 5.66
N GLY A 46 -20.52 1.58 5.57
CA GLY A 46 -21.35 2.10 6.65
C GLY A 46 -20.59 2.34 7.97
N GLY A 47 -19.31 2.71 7.90
CA GLY A 47 -18.45 2.91 9.07
C GLY A 47 -18.02 1.62 9.78
N GLU A 48 -18.22 0.47 9.14
CA GLU A 48 -17.80 -0.84 9.60
C GLU A 48 -16.68 -1.36 8.70
N TRP A 49 -15.62 -1.89 9.30
CA TRP A 49 -14.72 -2.81 8.61
C TRP A 49 -15.32 -4.21 8.68
N ILE A 50 -15.37 -4.93 7.56
CA ILE A 50 -16.11 -6.18 7.41
C ILE A 50 -15.26 -7.18 6.64
N TYR A 51 -14.92 -8.31 7.25
CA TYR A 51 -14.35 -9.49 6.62
C TYR A 51 -15.43 -10.51 6.27
N THR A 52 -15.37 -11.09 5.07
CA THR A 52 -16.25 -12.17 4.61
C THR A 52 -15.54 -13.53 4.66
N GLY A 53 -15.99 -14.45 5.51
CA GLY A 53 -15.50 -15.84 5.57
C GLY A 53 -16.27 -16.79 4.64
N VAL A 54 -15.96 -18.10 4.69
CA VAL A 54 -16.58 -19.12 3.84
C VAL A 54 -17.24 -20.20 4.69
N ALA A 55 -18.57 -20.33 4.61
CA ALA A 55 -19.24 -21.39 5.34
C ALA A 55 -18.74 -22.79 4.93
N ASN A 56 -18.48 -23.64 5.92
CA ASN A 56 -17.95 -25.00 5.83
C ASN A 56 -16.46 -25.09 5.45
N ASP A 57 -15.68 -24.04 5.68
CA ASP A 57 -14.24 -24.09 5.52
C ASP A 57 -13.49 -24.42 6.82
N GLU A 58 -14.15 -24.50 7.97
CA GLU A 58 -13.52 -24.87 9.24
C GLU A 58 -13.02 -26.33 9.25
N ARG A 59 -12.05 -26.63 10.10
CA ARG A 59 -11.59 -28.00 10.38
C ARG A 59 -12.77 -28.85 10.91
N THR A 60 -13.03 -30.01 10.29
CA THR A 60 -14.26 -30.80 10.50
C THR A 60 -14.07 -32.13 11.24
N ASP A 61 -12.90 -32.40 11.80
CA ASP A 61 -12.55 -33.67 12.43
C ASP A 61 -13.00 -33.80 13.89
N LEU A 62 -13.77 -32.83 14.40
CA LEU A 62 -14.40 -32.86 15.71
C LEU A 62 -15.92 -32.72 15.65
N PRO A 63 -16.65 -33.19 16.69
CA PRO A 63 -18.01 -32.73 16.93
C PRO A 63 -18.07 -31.22 17.17
N ASP A 64 -19.25 -30.62 16.98
CA ASP A 64 -19.54 -29.21 17.29
C ASP A 64 -18.72 -28.18 16.51
N HIS A 65 -17.91 -28.61 15.52
CA HIS A 65 -17.05 -27.75 14.70
C HIS A 65 -17.77 -26.55 14.05
N SER A 66 -19.07 -26.70 13.75
CA SER A 66 -19.90 -25.60 13.24
C SER A 66 -19.95 -24.35 14.13
N ASN A 67 -19.72 -24.52 15.43
CA ASN A 67 -19.67 -23.43 16.41
C ASN A 67 -18.36 -22.63 16.34
N ALA A 68 -17.47 -22.96 15.40
CA ALA A 68 -16.21 -22.27 15.17
C ALA A 68 -16.04 -21.82 13.70
N ASP A 69 -16.96 -22.13 12.80
CA ASP A 69 -16.89 -21.72 11.38
C ASP A 69 -17.21 -20.23 11.23
N ILE A 70 -16.20 -19.40 10.95
CA ILE A 70 -16.29 -17.94 10.83
C ILE A 70 -16.78 -17.57 9.45
N VAL A 71 -17.97 -16.99 9.38
CA VAL A 71 -18.56 -16.55 8.10
C VAL A 71 -18.51 -15.05 7.88
N GLU A 72 -18.38 -14.26 8.95
CA GLU A 72 -18.26 -12.81 8.85
C GLU A 72 -17.63 -12.25 10.14
N VAL A 73 -16.76 -11.26 10.01
CA VAL A 73 -16.27 -10.46 11.14
C VAL A 73 -16.54 -8.99 10.82
N ARG A 74 -17.08 -8.24 11.78
CA ARG A 74 -17.25 -6.79 11.66
C ARG A 74 -16.64 -6.08 12.84
N ILE A 75 -16.06 -4.93 12.56
CA ILE A 75 -15.47 -4.04 13.55
C ILE A 75 -15.96 -2.61 13.26
N THR A 76 -16.36 -1.91 14.31
CA THR A 76 -16.65 -0.47 14.27
C THR A 76 -16.29 0.15 15.61
N ALA A 77 -16.24 1.48 15.72
CA ALA A 77 -15.90 2.14 16.98
C ALA A 77 -16.72 3.41 17.22
N ASP A 78 -16.72 3.80 18.49
CA ASP A 78 -17.05 5.15 18.91
C ASP A 78 -15.87 5.77 19.68
N ALA A 79 -16.09 6.92 20.31
CA ALA A 79 -15.05 7.60 21.08
C ALA A 79 -14.51 6.79 22.28
N ASN A 80 -15.25 5.79 22.76
CA ASN A 80 -14.93 5.05 23.98
C ASN A 80 -14.70 3.56 23.76
N ASN A 81 -15.38 2.95 22.79
CA ASN A 81 -15.43 1.50 22.62
C ASN A 81 -15.08 1.09 21.19
N LEU A 82 -14.45 -0.07 21.09
CA LEU A 82 -14.36 -0.88 19.90
C LEU A 82 -15.46 -1.94 19.96
N TYR A 83 -16.23 -2.09 18.89
CA TYR A 83 -17.32 -3.04 18.77
C TYR A 83 -16.94 -4.15 17.81
N PHE A 84 -17.35 -5.37 18.13
CA PHE A 84 -17.10 -6.56 17.34
C PHE A 84 -18.41 -7.31 17.10
N LEU A 85 -18.59 -7.78 15.87
CA LEU A 85 -19.57 -8.81 15.51
C LEU A 85 -18.81 -9.96 14.86
N ILE A 86 -18.88 -11.15 15.45
CA ILE A 86 -18.34 -12.37 14.86
C ILE A 86 -19.54 -13.24 14.54
N LYS A 87 -19.81 -13.43 13.25
CA LYS A 87 -20.84 -14.32 12.78
C LYS A 87 -20.22 -15.68 12.49
N LEU A 88 -20.84 -16.70 13.06
CA LEU A 88 -20.46 -18.09 12.84
C LEU A 88 -21.50 -18.79 11.97
N ARG A 89 -21.18 -19.94 11.38
CA ARG A 89 -22.15 -20.68 10.55
C ARG A 89 -23.37 -21.12 11.35
N ASP A 90 -23.15 -21.74 12.51
CA ASP A 90 -24.21 -22.31 13.35
C ASP A 90 -23.73 -22.43 14.80
N ILE A 91 -24.23 -21.54 15.67
CA ILE A 91 -24.02 -21.61 17.11
C ILE A 91 -25.12 -22.49 17.71
N THR A 92 -24.88 -23.79 17.75
CA THR A 92 -25.84 -24.77 18.30
C THR A 92 -25.90 -24.74 19.83
N ASP A 93 -24.84 -24.27 20.48
CA ASP A 93 -24.74 -24.12 21.93
C ASP A 93 -23.88 -22.89 22.25
N ALA A 94 -24.44 -21.92 22.98
CA ALA A 94 -23.74 -20.68 23.34
C ALA A 94 -22.45 -20.93 24.14
N THR A 95 -22.29 -22.10 24.74
CA THR A 95 -21.10 -22.45 25.52
C THR A 95 -19.94 -22.97 24.70
N LYS A 96 -20.12 -23.19 23.39
CA LYS A 96 -19.15 -23.83 22.49
C LYS A 96 -18.22 -22.88 21.75
N PRO A 97 -18.64 -21.70 21.29
CA PRO A 97 -17.70 -20.79 20.63
C PRO A 97 -16.62 -20.29 21.59
N HIS A 98 -15.38 -20.28 21.11
CA HIS A 98 -14.27 -19.55 21.70
C HIS A 98 -13.54 -18.82 20.58
N ILE A 99 -13.52 -17.49 20.63
CA ILE A 99 -12.81 -16.65 19.64
C ILE A 99 -11.63 -16.03 20.34
N ALA A 100 -10.42 -16.29 19.84
CA ALA A 100 -9.26 -15.52 20.24
C ALA A 100 -8.99 -14.43 19.19
N ILE A 101 -8.76 -13.22 19.67
CA ILE A 101 -8.47 -12.03 18.87
C ILE A 101 -7.14 -11.49 19.35
N VAL A 102 -6.23 -11.24 18.41
CA VAL A 102 -4.97 -10.58 18.71
C VAL A 102 -4.93 -9.23 18.02
N LEU A 103 -4.53 -8.22 18.79
CA LEU A 103 -4.34 -6.86 18.32
C LEU A 103 -2.86 -6.49 18.50
N ASN A 104 -2.29 -5.91 17.46
CA ASN A 104 -1.07 -5.11 17.52
C ASN A 104 -1.52 -3.64 17.37
N VAL A 105 -1.44 -2.89 18.47
CA VAL A 105 -1.92 -1.50 18.60
C VAL A 105 -0.77 -0.52 18.82
N GLN A 106 0.42 -0.99 19.21
CA GLN A 106 1.58 -0.19 19.51
C GLN A 106 2.86 -0.99 19.20
N ASP A 107 3.65 -0.53 18.25
CA ASP A 107 4.92 -1.14 17.87
C ASP A 107 6.08 -0.86 18.85
N ASP A 108 5.83 -0.78 20.17
CA ASP A 108 6.94 -0.88 21.14
C ASP A 108 7.41 -2.34 21.20
N ILE A 109 8.09 -2.74 20.12
CA ILE A 109 8.77 -4.01 19.85
C ILE A 109 9.61 -4.46 21.04
N THR A 110 9.97 -3.56 21.97
CA THR A 110 10.91 -3.86 23.05
C THR A 110 10.31 -4.60 24.24
N ASN A 111 8.98 -4.61 24.43
CA ASN A 111 8.41 -5.06 25.71
C ASN A 111 7.43 -6.25 25.66
N ARG A 112 6.93 -6.67 24.47
CA ARG A 112 6.04 -7.83 24.35
C ARG A 112 6.59 -8.89 23.40
N THR A 113 6.57 -10.14 23.85
CA THR A 113 7.21 -11.28 23.18
C THR A 113 6.25 -12.43 22.93
N ASP A 114 4.95 -12.19 23.06
CA ASP A 114 3.94 -13.23 22.92
C ASP A 114 3.70 -13.52 21.44
N THR A 115 4.23 -14.68 21.01
CA THR A 115 4.16 -15.18 19.63
C THR A 115 3.10 -16.27 19.43
N TRP A 116 2.22 -16.44 20.41
CA TRP A 116 1.21 -17.50 20.48
C TRP A 116 -0.20 -16.89 20.44
N PHE A 117 -1.19 -17.72 20.12
CA PHE A 117 -2.54 -17.28 19.79
C PHE A 117 -3.60 -17.99 20.63
N GLY A 118 -4.25 -17.29 21.58
CA GLY A 118 -5.30 -17.90 22.39
C GLY A 118 -4.78 -18.91 23.43
N ASP A 119 -5.61 -19.22 24.41
CA ASP A 119 -5.20 -19.99 25.59
C ASP A 119 -4.91 -21.46 25.27
N ASP A 120 -3.72 -21.96 25.67
CA ASP A 120 -3.23 -23.34 25.52
C ASP A 120 -3.38 -23.99 24.12
N SER A 121 -3.66 -23.19 23.08
CA SER A 121 -4.09 -23.64 21.76
C SER A 121 -3.03 -24.24 20.85
N GLN A 122 -1.76 -24.05 21.21
CA GLN A 122 -0.58 -24.41 20.41
C GLN A 122 -0.53 -23.79 18.99
N LEU A 123 -1.28 -22.71 18.76
CA LEU A 123 -1.20 -21.90 17.55
C LEU A 123 -0.24 -20.71 17.74
N TYR A 124 0.59 -20.46 16.74
CA TYR A 124 1.62 -19.42 16.77
C TYR A 124 1.47 -18.48 15.57
N PHE A 125 2.15 -17.35 15.63
CA PHE A 125 2.34 -16.56 14.43
C PHE A 125 3.53 -17.08 13.62
N SER A 126 3.41 -17.01 12.29
CA SER A 126 4.53 -17.23 11.37
C SER A 126 5.44 -16.00 11.32
N ASP A 127 6.70 -16.22 10.99
CA ASP A 127 7.76 -15.22 10.85
C ASP A 127 8.07 -14.88 9.37
N ARG A 128 7.15 -15.07 8.43
CA ARG A 128 7.34 -14.76 6.99
C ARG A 128 7.54 -13.25 6.75
N GLY A 129 8.73 -12.75 7.08
CA GLY A 129 9.17 -11.38 6.89
C GLY A 129 8.72 -10.35 7.91
N PHE A 130 7.91 -10.78 8.87
CA PHE A 130 7.46 -9.99 10.00
C PHE A 130 7.33 -10.94 11.18
N THR A 131 7.87 -10.59 12.34
CA THR A 131 7.57 -11.32 13.58
C THR A 131 6.43 -10.57 14.27
N PRO A 132 5.16 -10.92 13.99
CA PRO A 132 4.04 -10.25 14.64
C PRO A 132 4.13 -10.44 16.14
N LYS A 133 3.87 -9.36 16.85
CA LYS A 133 3.82 -9.30 18.30
C LYS A 133 2.41 -8.90 18.70
N SER A 134 1.90 -9.58 19.72
CA SER A 134 0.62 -9.20 20.32
C SER A 134 0.82 -8.14 21.39
N ASP A 135 0.09 -7.03 21.26
CA ASP A 135 -0.08 -6.09 22.37
C ASP A 135 -1.19 -6.49 23.30
N ARG A 136 -2.25 -7.00 22.68
CA ARG A 136 -3.43 -7.47 23.36
C ARG A 136 -3.88 -8.76 22.73
N GLN A 137 -4.17 -9.72 23.59
CA GLN A 137 -5.00 -10.86 23.21
C GLN A 137 -6.30 -10.79 23.98
N LEU A 138 -7.38 -11.10 23.28
CA LEU A 138 -8.71 -11.19 23.82
C LEU A 138 -9.26 -12.59 23.57
N ALA A 139 -10.07 -13.09 24.50
CA ALA A 139 -10.85 -14.30 24.31
C ALA A 139 -12.34 -13.99 24.53
N PHE A 140 -13.15 -14.19 23.50
CA PHE A 140 -14.61 -14.10 23.57
C PHE A 140 -15.18 -15.51 23.64
N HIS A 141 -15.72 -15.88 24.79
CA HIS A 141 -16.19 -17.24 25.04
C HIS A 141 -17.17 -17.26 26.21
N THR A 142 -17.54 -18.46 26.67
CA THR A 142 -18.22 -18.60 27.96
C THR A 142 -17.30 -19.21 28.99
N ALA A 143 -17.34 -18.69 30.21
CA ALA A 143 -16.71 -19.29 31.37
C ALA A 143 -17.79 -19.56 32.42
N ASN A 144 -17.88 -20.81 32.89
CA ASN A 144 -18.91 -21.26 33.83
C ASN A 144 -20.35 -20.91 33.39
N GLY A 145 -20.62 -20.97 32.08
CA GLY A 145 -21.93 -20.73 31.47
C GLY A 145 -22.30 -19.26 31.31
N THR A 146 -21.36 -18.33 31.52
CA THR A 146 -21.56 -16.88 31.33
C THR A 146 -20.65 -16.40 30.21
N ALA A 147 -21.18 -15.61 29.27
CA ALA A 147 -20.36 -14.98 28.22
C ALA A 147 -19.41 -13.95 28.85
N VAL A 148 -18.14 -14.00 28.47
CA VAL A 148 -17.07 -13.17 29.01
C VAL A 148 -16.10 -12.73 27.91
N VAL A 149 -15.44 -11.61 28.17
CA VAL A 149 -14.23 -11.20 27.46
C VAL A 149 -13.09 -11.33 28.46
N GLU A 150 -12.12 -12.17 28.16
CA GLU A 150 -10.84 -12.23 28.87
C GLU A 150 -9.77 -11.49 28.09
N PHE A 151 -8.83 -10.88 28.81
CA PHE A 151 -7.70 -10.13 28.29
C PHE A 151 -6.41 -10.76 28.76
N TRP A 152 -5.42 -10.80 27.88
CA TRP A 152 -4.04 -11.13 28.23
C TRP A 152 -3.22 -9.84 28.40
N ASP A 153 -2.50 -9.71 29.51
CA ASP A 153 -1.65 -8.54 29.82
C ASP A 153 -0.14 -8.76 29.63
N GLY A 154 0.27 -9.92 29.11
CA GLY A 154 1.68 -10.34 29.06
C GLY A 154 2.10 -11.25 30.21
N GLY A 155 1.18 -11.67 31.09
CA GLY A 155 1.48 -12.66 32.12
C GLY A 155 0.29 -13.46 32.65
N LEU A 156 -0.91 -12.88 32.71
CA LEU A 156 -2.11 -13.59 33.17
C LEU A 156 -3.35 -13.19 32.36
N TRP A 157 -4.25 -14.15 32.19
CA TRP A 157 -5.61 -13.88 31.71
C TRP A 157 -6.46 -13.28 32.83
N TYR A 158 -7.26 -12.27 32.48
CA TYR A 158 -8.20 -11.65 33.41
C TYR A 158 -9.47 -11.17 32.68
N GLY A 159 -10.61 -11.21 33.37
CA GLY A 159 -11.85 -10.57 32.93
C GLY A 159 -12.20 -9.38 33.82
N SER A 160 -12.52 -8.24 33.21
CA SER A 160 -12.97 -7.03 33.91
C SER A 160 -14.35 -6.58 33.40
N SER A 161 -15.40 -6.82 34.18
CA SER A 161 -16.79 -6.56 33.75
C SER A 161 -17.14 -5.07 33.58
N SER A 162 -16.25 -4.14 33.94
CA SER A 162 -16.43 -2.72 33.62
C SER A 162 -15.97 -2.34 32.22
N ASP A 163 -15.18 -3.19 31.58
CA ASP A 163 -14.41 -2.82 30.38
C ASP A 163 -14.98 -3.44 29.12
N TYR A 164 -16.04 -4.26 29.24
CA TYR A 164 -16.73 -4.86 28.11
C TYR A 164 -18.22 -5.13 28.34
N SER A 165 -18.93 -5.37 27.24
CA SER A 165 -20.23 -6.04 27.17
C SER A 165 -20.12 -7.12 26.10
N ILE A 166 -20.74 -8.29 26.31
CA ILE A 166 -20.72 -9.39 25.35
C ILE A 166 -22.02 -10.19 25.39
N VAL A 167 -22.48 -10.62 24.22
CA VAL A 167 -23.58 -11.56 24.05
C VAL A 167 -23.18 -12.63 23.03
N ILE A 168 -23.41 -13.90 23.36
CA ILE A 168 -23.31 -15.02 22.42
C ILE A 168 -24.74 -15.48 22.12
N SER A 169 -25.17 -15.36 20.87
CA SER A 169 -26.56 -15.53 20.43
C SER A 169 -26.72 -16.72 19.50
N PRO A 170 -27.12 -17.90 20.01
CA PRO A 170 -27.52 -19.05 19.20
C PRO A 170 -28.71 -18.79 18.26
N THR A 171 -29.46 -17.71 18.47
CA THR A 171 -30.62 -17.40 17.62
C THR A 171 -30.21 -16.70 16.32
N ASN A 172 -29.13 -15.92 16.37
CA ASN A 172 -28.65 -15.13 15.24
C ASN A 172 -27.28 -15.62 14.74
N ASP A 173 -26.71 -16.65 15.36
CA ASP A 173 -25.39 -17.21 15.07
C ASP A 173 -24.26 -16.18 15.17
N VAL A 174 -24.34 -15.30 16.18
CA VAL A 174 -23.35 -14.22 16.38
C VAL A 174 -22.82 -14.17 17.81
N ILE A 175 -21.57 -13.72 17.92
CA ILE A 175 -20.97 -13.16 19.11
C ILE A 175 -20.86 -11.65 18.88
N GLU A 176 -21.44 -10.87 19.78
CA GLU A 176 -21.40 -9.42 19.71
C GLU A 176 -20.77 -8.87 20.98
N ALA A 177 -19.78 -7.99 20.86
CA ALA A 177 -19.06 -7.43 21.98
C ALA A 177 -18.76 -5.93 21.81
N SER A 178 -18.69 -5.23 22.92
CA SER A 178 -18.09 -3.89 23.02
C SER A 178 -16.94 -3.96 24.02
N VAL A 179 -15.79 -3.42 23.68
CA VAL A 179 -14.61 -3.37 24.54
C VAL A 179 -14.13 -1.93 24.63
N ALA A 180 -13.87 -1.44 25.83
CA ALA A 180 -13.36 -0.09 26.03
C ALA A 180 -11.99 0.08 25.33
N ARG A 181 -11.83 1.11 24.49
CA ARG A 181 -10.57 1.43 23.79
C ARG A 181 -9.40 1.57 24.78
N SER A 182 -9.66 2.11 25.96
CA SER A 182 -8.65 2.22 27.02
C SER A 182 -8.16 0.88 27.57
N ALA A 183 -8.98 -0.17 27.56
CA ALA A 183 -8.55 -1.51 27.97
C ALA A 183 -7.65 -2.16 26.90
N LEU A 184 -7.84 -1.74 25.64
CA LEU A 184 -7.06 -2.16 24.49
C LEU A 184 -5.78 -1.35 24.28
N GLU A 185 -5.48 -0.36 25.13
CA GLU A 185 -4.37 0.60 24.91
C GLU A 185 -4.47 1.43 23.61
N ILE A 186 -5.66 1.52 23.01
CA ILE A 186 -5.89 2.32 21.80
C ILE A 186 -6.02 3.80 22.22
N ASN A 187 -5.17 4.67 21.68
CA ASN A 187 -5.28 6.12 21.89
C ASN A 187 -6.61 6.64 21.31
N THR A 188 -7.17 7.63 22.00
CA THR A 188 -8.44 8.28 21.63
C THR A 188 -8.24 9.73 21.17
N ASN A 189 -7.01 10.23 21.22
CA ASN A 189 -6.69 11.61 20.85
C ASN A 189 -6.13 11.71 19.42
N GLU A 190 -5.62 10.60 18.88
CA GLU A 190 -4.97 10.51 17.58
C GLU A 190 -5.49 9.25 16.86
N PRO A 191 -5.43 9.22 15.51
CA PRO A 191 -5.74 8.03 14.74
C PRO A 191 -4.78 6.89 15.10
N GLU A 192 -5.29 5.67 15.14
CA GLU A 192 -4.57 4.47 15.56
C GLU A 192 -4.71 3.39 14.49
N VAL A 193 -3.58 2.90 13.97
CA VAL A 193 -3.53 1.77 13.04
C VAL A 193 -3.38 0.46 13.81
N ILE A 194 -4.29 -0.48 13.58
CA ILE A 194 -4.36 -1.73 14.32
C ILE A 194 -4.26 -2.90 13.35
N GLN A 195 -3.33 -3.82 13.61
CA GLN A 195 -3.32 -5.12 12.95
C GLN A 195 -4.12 -6.11 13.79
N ILE A 196 -4.96 -6.89 13.12
CA ILE A 196 -5.91 -7.80 13.76
C ILE A 196 -5.77 -9.19 13.17
N TRP A 197 -5.66 -10.16 14.06
CA TRP A 197 -5.76 -11.58 13.78
C TRP A 197 -6.93 -12.16 14.59
N LEU A 198 -7.62 -13.15 14.03
CA LEU A 198 -8.75 -13.79 14.70
C LEU A 198 -8.80 -15.27 14.33
N ALA A 199 -8.89 -16.14 15.34
CA ALA A 199 -9.09 -17.57 15.16
C ALA A 199 -10.20 -18.07 16.08
N SER A 200 -10.81 -19.19 15.70
CA SER A 200 -11.88 -19.83 16.46
C SER A 200 -11.49 -21.22 16.95
N PHE A 201 -12.04 -21.57 18.11
CA PHE A 201 -11.78 -22.80 18.84
C PHE A 201 -13.10 -23.33 19.40
N ILE A 202 -13.09 -24.59 19.85
CA ILE A 202 -14.17 -25.13 20.66
C ILE A 202 -13.85 -24.88 22.13
N ASN A 203 -14.76 -24.21 22.82
CA ASN A 203 -14.65 -23.85 24.22
C ASN A 203 -14.88 -25.05 25.16
N THR A 204 -14.12 -25.12 26.26
CA THR A 204 -14.34 -26.09 27.36
C THR A 204 -15.21 -25.53 28.50
N ASN A 205 -15.63 -24.26 28.39
CA ASN A 205 -16.39 -23.52 29.39
C ASN A 205 -15.62 -23.26 30.70
N THR A 206 -14.29 -23.19 30.59
CA THR A 206 -13.32 -22.88 31.66
C THR A 206 -12.81 -21.44 31.48
N TRP A 207 -12.37 -20.80 32.56
CA TRP A 207 -11.62 -19.54 32.46
C TRP A 207 -10.20 -19.83 31.98
N ASN A 208 -9.65 -18.99 31.10
CA ASN A 208 -8.28 -19.14 30.57
C ASN A 208 -7.23 -19.13 31.70
N ASN A 209 -7.50 -18.44 32.82
CA ASN A 209 -6.59 -18.43 33.98
C ASN A 209 -6.78 -19.60 34.96
N ASP A 210 -7.83 -20.42 34.81
CA ASP A 210 -8.12 -21.58 35.67
C ASP A 210 -7.72 -22.92 34.99
N GLY A 211 -7.47 -22.90 33.68
CA GLY A 211 -6.99 -24.02 32.87
C GLY A 211 -7.37 -23.85 31.40
N ASP A 212 -7.01 -24.83 30.58
CA ASP A 212 -7.25 -24.82 29.14
C ASP A 212 -8.74 -24.60 28.79
N ALA A 213 -9.02 -23.41 28.26
CA ALA A 213 -10.34 -23.01 27.82
C ALA A 213 -10.67 -23.48 26.41
N THR A 214 -9.71 -24.03 25.67
CA THR A 214 -9.90 -24.61 24.35
C THR A 214 -9.93 -26.13 24.44
N GLN A 215 -10.64 -26.78 23.51
CA GLN A 215 -10.70 -28.22 23.49
C GLN A 215 -9.46 -28.75 22.75
N ASP A 216 -8.68 -29.62 23.39
CA ASP A 216 -7.64 -30.41 22.71
C ASP A 216 -8.23 -31.20 21.52
N ILE A 217 -7.81 -30.89 20.29
CA ILE A 217 -8.37 -31.50 19.07
C ILE A 217 -7.44 -32.55 18.45
N GLY A 218 -6.23 -32.68 19.00
CA GLY A 218 -5.18 -33.53 18.48
C GLY A 218 -4.60 -32.98 17.17
N GLY A 219 -3.36 -33.33 16.88
CA GLY A 219 -2.59 -32.69 15.82
C GLY A 219 -1.62 -31.69 16.42
N THR A 220 -1.49 -30.54 15.78
CA THR A 220 -0.41 -29.60 16.06
C THR A 220 -0.92 -28.28 16.69
N ASN A 221 -2.21 -27.93 16.50
CA ASN A 221 -2.92 -26.83 17.18
C ASN A 221 -4.42 -27.13 17.32
N ASP A 222 -5.10 -26.34 18.16
CA ASP A 222 -6.52 -26.47 18.53
C ASP A 222 -7.48 -25.56 17.76
N ALA A 223 -6.96 -24.77 16.80
CA ALA A 223 -7.82 -23.91 15.99
C ALA A 223 -8.65 -24.73 15.01
N LEU A 224 -9.89 -24.29 14.81
CA LEU A 224 -10.80 -24.87 13.82
C LEU A 224 -10.92 -23.98 12.60
N ASP A 225 -10.91 -22.66 12.77
CA ASP A 225 -10.99 -21.71 11.67
C ASP A 225 -10.17 -20.45 11.97
N PHE A 226 -9.89 -19.68 10.92
CA PHE A 226 -9.05 -18.51 10.96
C PHE A 226 -9.55 -17.43 10.00
N MET A 227 -9.53 -16.18 10.47
CA MET A 227 -9.79 -14.99 9.67
C MET A 227 -8.58 -14.70 8.78
N GLY A 228 -8.55 -15.34 7.61
CA GLY A 228 -7.44 -15.17 6.67
C GLY A 228 -7.52 -16.08 5.47
N GLY A 229 -6.43 -16.08 4.71
CA GLY A 229 -6.27 -16.85 3.50
C GLY A 229 -6.41 -16.03 2.24
N TYR A 230 -6.01 -16.61 1.10
CA TYR A 230 -6.12 -15.94 -0.18
C TYR A 230 -7.57 -15.61 -0.50
N ILE A 231 -7.81 -14.37 -0.94
CA ILE A 231 -9.11 -13.92 -1.43
C ILE A 231 -9.66 -14.91 -2.45
N GLY A 232 -10.95 -15.22 -2.41
CA GLY A 232 -11.61 -16.16 -3.32
C GLY A 232 -11.26 -17.64 -3.11
N ASP A 233 -10.31 -18.00 -2.25
CA ASP A 233 -10.10 -19.38 -1.85
C ASP A 233 -11.34 -19.90 -1.09
N ASN A 234 -11.66 -21.17 -1.28
CA ASN A 234 -12.73 -21.86 -0.54
C ASN A 234 -12.21 -23.16 0.06
N SER A 235 -10.89 -23.30 0.13
CA SER A 235 -10.22 -24.44 0.76
C SER A 235 -10.47 -24.43 2.25
N ASN A 236 -10.44 -25.60 2.85
CA ASN A 236 -10.57 -25.76 4.29
C ASN A 236 -9.42 -25.02 5.01
N ALA A 237 -9.73 -24.32 6.11
CA ALA A 237 -8.81 -23.58 6.97
C ALA A 237 -7.61 -24.42 7.42
N TRP A 238 -7.79 -25.74 7.62
CA TRP A 238 -6.65 -26.62 7.88
C TRP A 238 -5.61 -26.60 6.75
N THR A 239 -6.07 -26.74 5.51
CA THR A 239 -5.17 -26.77 4.35
C THR A 239 -4.59 -25.39 4.04
N ARG A 240 -5.37 -24.33 4.34
CA ARG A 240 -5.05 -22.95 4.00
C ARG A 240 -4.10 -22.29 5.00
N ASP A 241 -4.41 -22.38 6.30
CA ASP A 241 -3.78 -21.55 7.34
C ASP A 241 -3.29 -22.33 8.56
N LEU A 242 -3.90 -23.48 8.90
CA LEU A 242 -3.69 -24.08 10.23
C LEU A 242 -2.76 -25.30 10.23
N SER A 243 -2.46 -25.91 9.08
CA SER A 243 -1.73 -27.20 9.04
C SER A 243 -0.28 -27.17 9.52
N ASP A 244 0.34 -26.00 9.63
CA ASP A 244 1.73 -25.82 10.04
C ASP A 244 1.90 -25.16 11.42
N ASN A 245 0.79 -24.93 12.15
CA ASN A 245 0.71 -24.21 13.43
C ASN A 245 1.02 -22.73 13.40
N SER A 246 1.14 -22.13 12.23
CA SER A 246 1.58 -20.77 12.11
C SER A 246 0.63 -19.97 11.23
N VAL A 247 -0.03 -18.98 11.82
CA VAL A 247 -0.85 -18.04 11.07
C VAL A 247 -0.06 -16.80 10.70
N TRP A 248 -0.31 -16.28 9.51
CA TRP A 248 0.45 -15.18 8.93
C TRP A 248 -0.43 -14.06 8.36
N TRP A 249 -1.72 -14.36 8.12
CA TRP A 249 -2.66 -13.35 7.67
C TRP A 249 -3.08 -12.42 8.79
N ASN A 250 -3.17 -11.12 8.50
CA ASN A 250 -3.81 -10.13 9.35
C ASN A 250 -4.50 -9.09 8.49
N TYR A 251 -5.39 -8.35 9.13
CA TYR A 251 -6.02 -7.20 8.53
C TYR A 251 -5.62 -5.94 9.27
N THR A 252 -5.41 -4.86 8.52
CA THR A 252 -5.08 -3.56 9.10
C THR A 252 -6.29 -2.64 9.04
N ILE A 253 -6.69 -2.12 10.19
CA ILE A 253 -7.74 -1.11 10.30
C ILE A 253 -7.14 0.18 10.85
N ILE A 254 -7.74 1.31 10.50
CA ILE A 254 -7.39 2.62 11.06
C ILE A 254 -8.60 3.11 11.84
N ILE A 255 -8.41 3.40 13.12
CA ILE A 255 -9.43 3.95 14.00
C ILE A 255 -9.11 5.42 14.26
N GLU A 256 -9.95 6.29 13.74
CA GLU A 256 -9.84 7.73 13.94
C GLU A 256 -10.14 8.11 15.40
N HIS A 257 -9.72 9.32 15.77
CA HIS A 257 -9.93 9.88 17.11
C HIS A 257 -11.42 9.93 17.53
N ASP A 258 -12.35 10.06 16.58
CA ASP A 258 -13.79 10.05 16.81
C ASP A 258 -14.44 8.66 16.76
N GLY A 259 -13.64 7.63 16.48
CA GLY A 259 -14.06 6.23 16.33
C GLY A 259 -14.40 5.84 14.88
N GLU A 260 -14.27 6.72 13.89
CA GLU A 260 -14.48 6.34 12.50
C GLU A 260 -13.43 5.31 12.08
N ILE A 261 -13.86 4.29 11.34
CA ILE A 261 -12.95 3.31 10.75
C ILE A 261 -12.74 3.66 9.28
N THR A 262 -11.52 4.07 8.95
CA THR A 262 -11.13 4.52 7.61
C THR A 262 -10.31 3.50 6.84
N GLY A 263 -9.73 2.51 7.53
CA GLY A 263 -8.94 1.39 6.99
C GLY A 263 -7.83 1.79 6.02
N CYS A 264 -7.05 0.81 5.54
CA CYS A 264 -6.06 1.06 4.49
C CYS A 264 -6.76 1.12 3.13
N ILE A 265 -6.31 1.99 2.23
CA ILE A 265 -6.84 2.01 0.85
C ILE A 265 -6.42 0.74 0.09
N ILE A 266 -5.26 0.17 0.44
CA ILE A 266 -4.73 -1.07 -0.13
C ILE A 266 -4.28 -1.97 1.02
N GLN A 267 -4.74 -3.23 1.00
CA GLN A 267 -4.24 -4.27 1.88
C GLN A 267 -3.24 -5.11 1.07
N PRO A 268 -1.95 -5.17 1.42
CA PRO A 268 -1.00 -6.02 0.68
C PRO A 268 -1.25 -7.49 1.07
N ASP A 269 -2.18 -8.12 0.35
CA ASP A 269 -2.75 -9.44 0.65
C ASP A 269 -2.90 -10.33 -0.59
N GLY A 270 -2.39 -9.87 -1.73
CA GLY A 270 -2.46 -10.59 -2.97
C GLY A 270 -3.76 -10.47 -3.76
N ASP A 271 -4.57 -9.43 -3.53
CA ASP A 271 -5.64 -9.06 -4.44
C ASP A 271 -5.22 -8.01 -5.48
N ASP A 272 -4.98 -8.47 -6.71
CA ASP A 272 -4.83 -7.58 -7.86
C ASP A 272 -5.99 -6.60 -8.04
N ALA A 273 -7.18 -6.89 -7.50
CA ALA A 273 -8.34 -6.00 -7.57
C ALA A 273 -8.21 -4.75 -6.68
N ASP A 274 -7.33 -4.76 -5.68
CA ASP A 274 -7.02 -3.59 -4.84
C ASP A 274 -6.17 -2.57 -5.60
N TRP A 275 -5.61 -2.99 -6.75
CA TRP A 275 -4.94 -2.17 -7.73
C TRP A 275 -5.79 -2.03 -9.00
N PRO A 276 -6.93 -1.33 -8.97
CA PRO A 276 -7.66 -0.99 -10.17
C PRO A 276 -6.89 0.01 -11.03
N GLY A 277 -7.28 0.07 -12.30
CA GLY A 277 -6.58 0.83 -13.32
C GLY A 277 -6.18 -0.10 -14.46
N THR A 278 -6.17 0.45 -15.67
CA THR A 278 -5.64 -0.26 -16.82
C THR A 278 -4.19 0.13 -16.99
N LEU A 279 -3.34 -0.87 -17.24
CA LEU A 279 -2.01 -0.64 -17.76
C LEU A 279 -2.09 0.26 -19.00
N PRO A 280 -1.16 1.21 -19.16
CA PRO A 280 -0.99 1.99 -20.38
C PRO A 280 -0.90 1.08 -21.61
N ALA A 281 -1.51 1.52 -22.72
CA ALA A 281 -1.66 0.67 -23.90
C ALA A 281 -0.35 0.44 -24.69
N ASN A 282 0.67 1.25 -24.44
CA ASN A 282 2.01 1.03 -24.98
C ASN A 282 2.96 0.72 -23.83
N GLU A 283 3.97 -0.08 -24.14
CA GLU A 283 5.15 -0.28 -23.29
C GLU A 283 5.81 1.09 -23.05
N ASP A 284 6.33 1.24 -21.84
CA ASP A 284 6.97 2.41 -21.24
C ASP A 284 6.13 3.69 -21.26
N GLN A 285 4.81 3.53 -21.21
CA GLN A 285 3.90 4.63 -20.92
C GLN A 285 3.41 4.53 -19.50
N TYR A 286 2.92 5.68 -19.01
CA TYR A 286 2.25 5.80 -17.75
C TYR A 286 0.83 6.36 -17.91
N ASN A 287 -0.02 6.08 -16.93
CA ASN A 287 -1.35 6.67 -16.85
C ASN A 287 -1.74 6.87 -15.38
N THR A 288 -2.46 7.94 -15.11
CA THR A 288 -3.06 8.16 -13.80
C THR A 288 -4.40 7.44 -13.71
N GLY A 289 -4.51 6.45 -12.83
CA GLY A 289 -5.78 5.86 -12.41
C GLY A 289 -6.41 6.65 -11.25
N GLU A 290 -7.74 6.56 -11.07
CA GLU A 290 -8.44 7.14 -9.92
C GLU A 290 -9.22 6.05 -9.19
N ILE A 291 -8.92 5.85 -7.91
CA ILE A 291 -9.81 5.24 -6.91
C ILE A 291 -10.35 6.38 -6.05
N VAL A 292 -11.51 6.16 -5.44
CA VAL A 292 -11.99 6.96 -4.32
C VAL A 292 -10.91 6.97 -3.22
N GLY A 293 -10.10 8.04 -3.17
CA GLY A 293 -9.07 8.24 -2.15
C GLY A 293 -7.64 7.92 -2.56
N ALA A 294 -7.36 7.43 -3.78
CA ALA A 294 -5.98 7.26 -4.26
C ALA A 294 -5.88 7.46 -5.78
N LYS A 295 -4.82 8.14 -6.21
CA LYS A 295 -4.39 8.18 -7.62
C LYS A 295 -3.15 7.31 -7.77
N PHE A 296 -3.11 6.58 -8.88
CA PHE A 296 -2.05 5.62 -9.18
C PHE A 296 -1.13 6.18 -10.24
N PHE A 297 0.17 5.97 -10.05
CA PHE A 297 1.11 5.91 -11.15
C PHE A 297 1.20 4.46 -11.62
N ASN A 298 1.22 4.20 -12.93
CA ASN A 298 1.42 2.86 -13.50
C ASN A 298 2.55 2.96 -14.53
N TYR A 299 3.61 2.18 -14.38
CA TYR A 299 4.62 1.94 -15.41
C TYR A 299 4.40 0.57 -16.04
N ASN A 300 4.51 0.45 -17.36
CA ASN A 300 4.38 -0.81 -18.10
C ASN A 300 5.69 -1.08 -18.82
N ALA A 301 6.51 -2.04 -18.41
CA ALA A 301 7.78 -2.30 -19.08
C ALA A 301 7.63 -3.13 -20.36
N VAL A 302 8.72 -3.27 -21.12
CA VAL A 302 8.78 -4.19 -22.26
C VAL A 302 9.01 -5.60 -21.75
N SER A 303 8.19 -6.57 -22.14
CA SER A 303 8.37 -7.94 -21.66
C SER A 303 9.68 -8.60 -22.19
N ASN A 304 10.37 -9.33 -21.32
CA ASN A 304 11.64 -10.02 -21.56
C ASN A 304 12.74 -9.08 -22.05
N ASP A 305 12.86 -7.93 -21.41
CA ASP A 305 13.94 -6.99 -21.63
C ASP A 305 15.00 -7.04 -20.53
N ASP A 306 14.93 -7.98 -19.59
CA ASP A 306 15.96 -8.13 -18.57
C ASP A 306 17.34 -8.43 -19.17
N ARG A 307 18.40 -8.10 -18.43
CA ARG A 307 19.80 -8.31 -18.84
C ARG A 307 20.14 -9.76 -19.19
N LEU A 308 19.45 -10.73 -18.58
CA LEU A 308 19.81 -12.14 -18.62
C LEU A 308 18.92 -12.98 -19.56
N ASP A 309 17.96 -12.35 -20.24
CA ASP A 309 16.87 -13.03 -20.95
C ASP A 309 16.16 -14.06 -20.04
N ASN A 310 16.01 -13.73 -18.76
CA ASN A 310 15.41 -14.55 -17.72
C ASN A 310 14.12 -13.88 -17.18
N PRO A 311 12.94 -14.48 -17.42
CA PRO A 311 11.67 -13.88 -17.02
C PRO A 311 11.48 -13.71 -15.50
N VAL A 312 12.33 -14.31 -14.66
CA VAL A 312 12.29 -14.15 -13.19
C VAL A 312 12.55 -12.71 -12.75
N TYR A 313 13.35 -11.96 -13.51
CA TYR A 313 13.76 -10.59 -13.15
C TYR A 313 13.11 -9.52 -14.02
N ASP A 314 12.29 -9.94 -14.99
CA ASP A 314 11.56 -9.10 -15.95
C ASP A 314 10.50 -8.27 -15.21
N LEU A 315 10.86 -7.05 -14.80
CA LEU A 315 9.97 -6.08 -14.20
C LEU A 315 8.96 -5.65 -15.26
N GLN A 316 7.69 -5.98 -15.08
CA GLN A 316 6.64 -5.65 -16.05
C GLN A 316 5.77 -4.48 -15.65
N GLU A 317 5.61 -4.25 -14.35
CA GLU A 317 4.76 -3.17 -13.86
C GLU A 317 5.27 -2.63 -12.53
N LEU A 318 5.24 -1.30 -12.40
CA LEU A 318 5.37 -0.62 -11.12
C LEU A 318 4.14 0.27 -10.92
N ARG A 319 3.48 0.13 -9.77
CA ARG A 319 2.47 1.09 -9.32
C ARG A 319 2.84 1.72 -8.00
N VAL A 320 2.49 3.00 -7.88
CA VAL A 320 2.62 3.75 -6.64
C VAL A 320 1.28 4.37 -6.30
N ALA A 321 0.85 4.20 -5.05
CA ALA A 321 -0.35 4.78 -4.50
C ALA A 321 -0.09 5.27 -3.07
N ASN A 322 -1.02 6.06 -2.53
CA ASN A 322 -0.93 6.49 -1.15
C ASN A 322 -2.31 6.76 -0.55
N ASP A 323 -2.38 6.65 0.76
CA ASP A 323 -3.44 7.22 1.58
C ASP A 323 -2.87 8.30 2.51
N GLN A 324 -3.60 8.66 3.57
CA GLN A 324 -3.15 9.69 4.52
C GLN A 324 -1.89 9.29 5.31
N TYR A 325 -1.63 8.00 5.48
CA TYR A 325 -0.62 7.47 6.41
C TYR A 325 0.46 6.64 5.72
N PHE A 326 0.15 6.04 4.56
CA PHE A 326 0.99 5.05 3.92
C PHE A 326 1.27 5.36 2.44
N ILE A 327 2.46 4.95 2.00
CA ILE A 327 2.80 4.75 0.59
C ILE A 327 2.66 3.25 0.28
N TYR A 328 2.14 2.96 -0.90
CA TYR A 328 1.95 1.61 -1.40
C TYR A 328 2.68 1.40 -2.72
N PHE A 329 3.27 0.22 -2.88
CA PHE A 329 3.87 -0.22 -4.14
C PHE A 329 3.25 -1.55 -4.61
N LEU A 330 2.97 -1.65 -5.91
CA LEU A 330 2.78 -2.92 -6.62
C LEU A 330 3.92 -3.07 -7.61
N ILE A 331 4.59 -4.21 -7.60
CA ILE A 331 5.70 -4.51 -8.49
C ILE A 331 5.42 -5.85 -9.15
N ARG A 332 5.11 -5.90 -10.45
CA ARG A 332 4.85 -7.15 -11.17
C ARG A 332 6.04 -7.59 -12.01
N PHE A 333 6.15 -8.90 -12.16
CA PHE A 333 7.19 -9.55 -12.94
C PHE A 333 6.60 -10.49 -13.99
N GLY A 334 7.39 -10.83 -15.02
CA GLY A 334 7.06 -11.90 -15.95
C GLY A 334 6.96 -13.26 -15.25
N GLN A 335 7.91 -13.54 -14.36
CA GLN A 335 7.93 -14.62 -13.38
C GLN A 335 8.49 -14.06 -12.07
N LEU A 336 8.04 -14.57 -10.93
CA LEU A 336 8.65 -14.26 -9.64
C LEU A 336 9.20 -15.56 -9.05
N ASN A 337 10.44 -15.51 -8.59
CA ASN A 337 10.98 -16.46 -7.64
C ASN A 337 11.33 -15.66 -6.39
N ILE A 338 10.59 -15.89 -5.30
CA ILE A 338 10.71 -15.10 -4.06
C ILE A 338 12.16 -15.12 -3.57
N ASP A 339 12.78 -16.30 -3.55
CA ASP A 339 14.14 -16.46 -3.07
C ASP A 339 15.13 -15.66 -3.93
N GLN A 340 14.94 -15.59 -5.26
CA GLN A 340 15.89 -14.94 -6.16
C GLN A 340 15.65 -13.43 -6.36
N THR A 341 14.54 -12.88 -5.88
CA THR A 341 14.17 -11.50 -6.21
C THR A 341 14.62 -10.53 -5.13
N ASN A 342 15.32 -9.47 -5.55
CA ASN A 342 15.61 -8.29 -4.74
C ASN A 342 15.29 -7.04 -5.55
N VAL A 343 14.39 -6.19 -5.05
CA VAL A 343 14.07 -4.90 -5.66
C VAL A 343 14.63 -3.80 -4.78
N CYS A 344 15.31 -2.83 -5.38
CA CYS A 344 15.73 -1.63 -4.67
C CYS A 344 15.12 -0.37 -5.30
N ILE A 345 14.52 0.47 -4.44
CA ILE A 345 13.94 1.76 -4.79
C ILE A 345 14.77 2.84 -4.11
N SER A 346 15.44 3.68 -4.89
CA SER A 346 16.02 4.93 -4.40
C SER A 346 14.92 5.97 -4.28
N TRP A 347 14.87 6.66 -3.15
CA TRP A 347 13.80 7.55 -2.73
C TRP A 347 14.39 8.89 -2.28
N ASP A 348 14.19 9.89 -3.13
CA ASP A 348 14.66 11.27 -2.98
C ASP A 348 13.44 12.18 -2.71
N ILE A 349 13.39 12.88 -1.59
CA ILE A 349 12.22 13.64 -1.12
C ILE A 349 12.30 15.15 -1.35
N ASP A 350 13.43 15.66 -1.83
CA ASP A 350 13.62 17.11 -2.00
C ASP A 350 14.30 17.51 -3.33
N GLN A 351 14.77 16.54 -4.11
CA GLN A 351 15.41 16.67 -5.42
C GLN A 351 16.64 17.58 -5.39
N ASN A 352 17.32 17.64 -4.25
CA ASN A 352 18.39 18.59 -4.02
C ASN A 352 19.72 18.08 -4.59
N SER A 353 20.13 18.65 -5.72
CA SER A 353 21.45 18.40 -6.33
C SER A 353 22.69 18.65 -5.44
N GLY A 354 22.51 19.19 -4.22
CA GLY A 354 23.53 19.35 -3.20
C GLY A 354 23.80 18.10 -2.37
N ASP A 355 22.98 17.07 -2.50
CA ASP A 355 23.10 15.85 -1.72
C ASP A 355 24.30 15.02 -2.18
N ASN A 356 24.81 14.20 -1.28
CA ASN A 356 25.99 13.38 -1.53
C ASN A 356 26.08 12.12 -0.66
N ALA A 357 25.03 11.84 0.12
CA ALA A 357 25.04 10.76 1.09
C ALA A 357 24.74 9.40 0.43
N LEU A 358 23.79 9.36 -0.52
CA LEU A 358 23.32 8.12 -1.14
C LEU A 358 23.24 8.26 -2.67
N ASN A 359 24.34 7.92 -3.34
CA ASN A 359 24.47 8.02 -4.80
C ASN A 359 24.45 6.67 -5.52
N TRP A 360 23.91 5.64 -4.88
CA TRP A 360 23.92 4.26 -5.34
C TRP A 360 22.57 3.59 -5.09
N ASN A 361 22.31 2.48 -5.80
CA ASN A 361 21.07 1.70 -5.68
C ASN A 361 21.40 0.21 -5.54
N GLY A 362 20.77 -0.48 -4.58
CA GLY A 362 21.09 -1.87 -4.25
C GLY A 362 22.38 -2.02 -3.43
N ASP A 363 22.37 -2.92 -2.46
CA ASP A 363 23.50 -3.16 -1.55
C ASP A 363 24.68 -3.79 -2.28
N ASP A 364 25.88 -3.20 -2.12
CA ASP A 364 27.16 -3.61 -2.75
C ASP A 364 27.11 -3.91 -4.26
N SER A 365 26.04 -3.49 -4.95
CA SER A 365 25.70 -3.87 -6.32
C SER A 365 26.59 -3.27 -7.40
N GLY A 366 27.38 -2.26 -7.05
CA GLY A 366 28.14 -1.44 -7.99
C GLY A 366 27.30 -0.56 -8.93
N LEU A 367 25.99 -0.42 -8.72
CA LEU A 367 25.09 0.46 -9.47
C LEU A 367 25.00 1.86 -8.82
N PHE A 368 25.26 2.91 -9.61
CA PHE A 368 25.20 4.30 -9.16
C PHE A 368 23.97 5.02 -9.69
N LEU A 369 23.60 6.13 -9.08
CA LEU A 369 22.62 7.07 -9.61
C LEU A 369 23.34 8.08 -10.50
N ALA A 370 22.87 8.25 -11.73
CA ALA A 370 23.57 8.97 -12.80
C ALA A 370 23.86 10.45 -12.49
N GLU A 371 23.01 11.12 -11.70
CA GLU A 371 23.20 12.53 -11.38
C GLU A 371 22.87 12.91 -9.93
N ALA A 372 23.52 13.97 -9.44
CA ALA A 372 23.39 14.40 -8.04
C ALA A 372 21.97 14.79 -7.63
N SER A 373 21.10 15.15 -8.58
CA SER A 373 19.69 15.41 -8.31
C SER A 373 18.84 14.14 -8.21
N GLN A 374 19.43 12.95 -8.33
CA GLN A 374 18.77 11.67 -8.07
C GLN A 374 19.20 11.09 -6.71
N TYR A 375 20.21 11.69 -6.07
CA TYR A 375 20.79 11.12 -4.87
C TYR A 375 19.73 11.07 -3.79
N ALA A 376 19.54 9.89 -3.23
CA ALA A 376 18.40 9.60 -2.40
C ALA A 376 18.64 9.98 -0.93
N GLU A 377 17.55 10.21 -0.20
CA GLU A 377 17.59 10.22 1.26
C GLU A 377 17.43 8.79 1.82
N ARG A 378 16.84 7.89 1.04
CA ARG A 378 16.58 6.50 1.44
C ARG A 378 16.76 5.56 0.25
N ASN A 379 17.32 4.38 0.51
CA ASN A 379 17.14 3.22 -0.34
C ASN A 379 16.20 2.26 0.37
N ILE A 380 15.20 1.77 -0.35
CA ILE A 380 14.25 0.75 0.11
C ILE A 380 14.66 -0.55 -0.60
N THR A 381 14.96 -1.61 0.14
CA THR A 381 15.16 -2.94 -0.45
C THR A 381 14.03 -3.85 -0.03
N ILE A 382 13.54 -4.65 -0.97
CA ILE A 382 12.49 -5.65 -0.78
C ILE A 382 13.00 -6.94 -1.39
N ARG A 383 13.28 -7.95 -0.57
CA ARG A 383 13.99 -9.15 -1.03
C ARG A 383 13.50 -10.44 -0.38
N GLY A 384 13.70 -11.56 -1.06
CA GLY A 384 13.57 -12.89 -0.44
C GLY A 384 14.66 -13.15 0.59
N THR A 385 14.34 -13.89 1.64
CA THR A 385 15.30 -14.35 2.66
C THR A 385 15.42 -15.89 2.70
N GLY A 386 14.78 -16.59 1.76
CA GLY A 386 14.76 -18.06 1.66
C GLY A 386 13.48 -18.68 2.22
N ASP A 387 13.16 -19.93 1.83
CA ASP A 387 11.99 -20.68 2.33
C ASP A 387 10.65 -19.92 2.19
N ALA A 388 10.50 -19.13 1.12
CA ALA A 388 9.35 -18.23 0.90
C ALA A 388 9.13 -17.21 2.05
N SER A 389 10.22 -16.78 2.68
CA SER A 389 10.28 -15.59 3.53
C SER A 389 10.87 -14.41 2.75
N TRP A 390 10.56 -13.20 3.19
CA TRP A 390 10.99 -11.96 2.56
C TRP A 390 11.27 -10.90 3.62
N GLU A 391 11.96 -9.82 3.29
CA GLU A 391 12.11 -8.69 4.19
C GLU A 391 12.07 -7.36 3.44
N LEU A 392 11.89 -6.29 4.20
CA LEU A 392 12.06 -4.92 3.74
C LEU A 392 13.00 -4.19 4.69
N LYS A 393 14.01 -3.54 4.12
CA LYS A 393 14.94 -2.67 4.85
C LYS A 393 15.00 -1.30 4.21
N LEU A 394 15.26 -0.30 5.03
CA LEU A 394 15.60 1.06 4.64
C LEU A 394 17.08 1.30 4.92
N TYR A 395 17.75 2.03 4.05
CA TYR A 395 19.08 2.56 4.30
C TYR A 395 19.00 3.98 4.87
N ALA A 396 19.78 4.26 5.91
CA ALA A 396 19.76 5.56 6.60
C ALA A 396 20.19 6.73 5.71
N ASP A 397 19.59 7.91 5.89
CA ASP A 397 20.05 9.15 5.21
C ASP A 397 21.50 9.48 5.55
N ASP A 398 21.94 9.12 6.75
CA ASP A 398 23.31 9.36 7.18
C ASP A 398 24.31 8.41 6.49
N GLY A 399 23.80 7.47 5.69
CA GLY A 399 24.57 6.55 4.86
C GLY A 399 25.27 5.46 5.67
N THR A 400 24.75 5.10 6.86
CA THR A 400 25.51 4.24 7.79
C THR A 400 25.12 2.77 7.80
N ALA A 401 23.85 2.42 7.63
CA ALA A 401 23.37 1.04 7.75
C ALA A 401 21.96 0.83 7.18
N TRP A 402 21.67 -0.44 6.86
CA TRP A 402 20.33 -0.95 6.61
C TRP A 402 19.62 -1.29 7.92
N TYR A 403 18.35 -0.92 8.02
CA TYR A 403 17.49 -1.19 9.18
C TYR A 403 16.06 -1.52 8.74
N GLU A 404 15.28 -2.18 9.59
CA GLU A 404 13.83 -2.35 9.36
C GLU A 404 13.11 -1.02 9.60
N PRO A 405 12.15 -0.60 8.73
CA PRO A 405 11.43 0.66 8.91
C PRO A 405 10.98 0.86 10.37
N PRO A 406 11.47 1.92 11.03
CA PRO A 406 11.32 2.08 12.46
C PRO A 406 10.06 2.88 12.71
N SER A 407 8.99 2.26 13.18
CA SER A 407 7.86 3.06 13.66
C SER A 407 8.21 3.66 15.04
N THR A 408 8.98 4.75 15.03
CA THR A 408 9.27 5.54 16.25
C THR A 408 8.01 6.25 16.78
N THR A 409 6.95 6.22 16.00
CA THR A 409 5.59 6.68 16.29
C THR A 409 4.64 5.53 16.03
N ALA A 410 4.47 4.69 17.04
CA ALA A 410 3.52 3.60 16.99
C ALA A 410 2.07 4.13 16.91
N PRO A 411 1.18 3.45 16.16
CA PRO A 411 1.44 2.36 15.22
C PRO A 411 1.39 2.86 13.77
N LEU A 412 2.52 2.76 13.04
CA LEU A 412 2.49 2.69 11.58
C LEU A 412 3.49 1.61 11.17
N ASN A 413 3.00 0.39 10.87
CA ASN A 413 3.84 -0.74 10.47
C ASN A 413 3.92 -0.87 8.95
N TYR A 414 5.11 -1.18 8.45
CA TYR A 414 5.27 -1.63 7.07
C TYR A 414 4.69 -3.04 6.89
N TRP A 415 4.34 -3.38 5.65
CA TRP A 415 3.88 -4.72 5.29
C TRP A 415 4.36 -5.08 3.90
N VAL A 416 4.76 -6.33 3.70
CA VAL A 416 5.20 -6.86 2.40
C VAL A 416 4.48 -8.16 2.15
N PHE A 417 4.01 -8.32 0.92
CA PHE A 417 3.44 -9.55 0.41
C PHE A 417 4.08 -9.89 -0.93
N MET A 418 4.61 -11.10 -1.07
CA MET A 418 5.15 -11.60 -2.32
C MET A 418 4.36 -12.82 -2.80
N ARG A 419 4.05 -12.86 -4.10
CA ARG A 419 3.31 -13.97 -4.70
C ARG A 419 3.96 -14.47 -5.97
N GLU A 420 4.26 -15.77 -5.97
CA GLU A 420 4.59 -16.52 -7.18
C GLU A 420 3.32 -17.02 -7.88
N GLY A 421 3.30 -16.95 -9.21
CA GLY A 421 2.13 -17.28 -10.03
C GLY A 421 1.66 -18.74 -9.96
N SER A 422 2.37 -19.62 -9.25
CA SER A 422 1.95 -21.02 -9.05
C SER A 422 0.99 -21.25 -7.87
N GLY A 423 0.76 -20.23 -7.03
CA GLY A 423 -0.07 -20.34 -5.82
C GLY A 423 -1.60 -20.36 -6.05
N PRO A 424 -2.39 -20.94 -5.12
CA PRO A 424 -3.85 -20.96 -5.16
C PRO A 424 -4.47 -19.56 -5.05
N GLY A 425 -5.66 -19.34 -5.64
CA GLY A 425 -6.43 -18.08 -5.56
C GLY A 425 -6.86 -17.51 -6.93
N PRO A 426 -7.65 -16.41 -6.96
CA PRO A 426 -8.25 -15.79 -8.15
C PRO A 426 -7.20 -15.25 -9.13
N ASN A 427 -5.98 -15.01 -8.63
CA ASN A 427 -4.84 -14.51 -9.37
C ASN A 427 -3.77 -15.61 -9.57
N SER A 428 -4.17 -16.89 -9.65
CA SER A 428 -3.24 -17.97 -10.03
C SER A 428 -2.65 -17.67 -11.42
N GLY A 429 -1.35 -17.36 -11.47
CA GLY A 429 -0.62 -16.92 -12.67
C GLY A 429 -0.02 -15.52 -12.57
N SER A 430 -0.39 -14.73 -11.54
CA SER A 430 0.19 -13.41 -11.29
C SER A 430 1.46 -13.49 -10.45
N ASN A 431 2.50 -12.76 -10.84
CA ASN A 431 3.81 -12.70 -10.18
C ASN A 431 4.06 -11.26 -9.72
N TYR A 432 4.03 -10.99 -8.42
CA TYR A 432 4.16 -9.62 -7.94
C TYR A 432 4.53 -9.51 -6.46
N ILE A 433 4.91 -8.29 -6.09
CA ILE A 433 5.21 -7.83 -4.74
C ILE A 433 4.25 -6.67 -4.44
N GLU A 434 3.61 -6.70 -3.29
CA GLU A 434 2.87 -5.58 -2.74
C GLU A 434 3.55 -5.10 -1.46
N VAL A 435 3.64 -3.79 -1.31
CA VAL A 435 4.30 -3.17 -0.17
C VAL A 435 3.45 -2.04 0.35
N ARG A 436 3.40 -1.92 1.68
CA ARG A 436 2.94 -0.74 2.42
C ARG A 436 4.07 -0.24 3.29
N ILE A 437 4.35 1.05 3.25
CA ILE A 437 5.35 1.71 4.12
C ILE A 437 4.73 2.96 4.73
N PRO A 438 4.91 3.21 6.04
CA PRO A 438 4.56 4.48 6.66
C PRO A 438 5.21 5.66 5.93
N MET A 439 4.45 6.74 5.71
CA MET A 439 4.97 7.96 5.10
C MET A 439 6.15 8.54 5.90
N GLU A 440 6.06 8.52 7.22
CA GLU A 440 7.09 9.06 8.11
C GLU A 440 8.42 8.31 8.07
N ASP A 441 8.40 6.99 7.84
CA ASP A 441 9.60 6.17 7.67
C ASP A 441 10.38 6.54 6.40
N LEU A 442 9.64 7.06 5.41
CA LEU A 442 10.16 7.60 4.16
C LEU A 442 10.48 9.11 4.22
N GLY A 443 10.43 9.71 5.42
CA GLY A 443 10.72 11.13 5.63
C GLY A 443 9.60 12.07 5.18
N LEU A 444 8.42 11.55 4.86
CA LEU A 444 7.26 12.35 4.47
C LEU A 444 6.40 12.71 5.70
N THR A 445 5.74 13.87 5.64
CA THR A 445 4.76 14.26 6.65
C THR A 445 3.34 13.83 6.24
N PRO A 446 2.65 12.97 7.00
CA PRO A 446 1.27 12.58 6.74
C PRO A 446 0.33 13.77 6.53
N GLY A 447 -0.51 13.70 5.49
CA GLY A 447 -1.46 14.77 5.16
C GLY A 447 -0.88 16.01 4.49
N GLU A 448 0.42 16.05 4.21
CA GLU A 448 1.07 17.09 3.40
C GLU A 448 1.42 16.58 1.99
N ALA A 449 1.65 17.50 1.05
CA ALA A 449 2.07 17.15 -0.30
C ALA A 449 3.60 17.26 -0.43
N HIS A 450 4.23 16.27 -1.03
CA HIS A 450 5.67 16.14 -1.22
C HIS A 450 6.00 15.85 -2.67
N ASN A 451 7.13 16.37 -3.15
CA ASN A 451 7.68 16.00 -4.45
C ASN A 451 8.78 14.98 -4.20
N VAL A 452 8.62 13.80 -4.77
CA VAL A 452 9.51 12.67 -4.57
C VAL A 452 10.05 12.24 -5.92
N ARG A 453 11.33 11.93 -5.98
CA ARG A 453 11.96 11.26 -7.11
C ARG A 453 12.27 9.82 -6.76
N ILE A 454 11.93 8.90 -7.66
CA ILE A 454 12.23 7.48 -7.48
C ILE A 454 13.02 6.90 -8.65
N SER A 455 13.96 6.03 -8.33
CA SER A 455 14.66 5.16 -9.29
C SER A 455 14.55 3.72 -8.80
N VAL A 456 14.29 2.78 -9.70
CA VAL A 456 14.01 1.38 -9.33
C VAL A 456 14.84 0.43 -10.18
N ALA A 457 15.51 -0.51 -9.50
CA ALA A 457 16.23 -1.60 -10.14
C ALA A 457 15.92 -2.95 -9.46
N VAL A 458 16.07 -4.01 -10.24
CA VAL A 458 15.89 -5.40 -9.83
C VAL A 458 17.25 -6.09 -9.88
N PHE A 459 17.53 -6.87 -8.84
CA PHE A 459 18.76 -7.61 -8.63
C PHE A 459 18.44 -9.09 -8.44
N ASP A 460 19.37 -9.94 -8.87
CA ASP A 460 19.37 -11.35 -8.50
C ASP A 460 19.90 -11.47 -7.08
N ASN A 461 19.10 -12.04 -6.19
CA ASN A 461 19.33 -12.06 -4.75
C ASN A 461 20.25 -13.23 -4.34
N ASP A 462 21.36 -12.91 -3.64
CA ASP A 462 22.26 -13.92 -3.04
C ASP A 462 21.79 -14.23 -1.61
N THR A 463 20.91 -15.24 -1.49
CA THR A 463 19.95 -15.48 -0.39
C THR A 463 20.48 -15.76 1.03
N LEU A 464 21.76 -15.54 1.36
CA LEU A 464 22.32 -16.11 2.60
C LEU A 464 23.02 -15.10 3.55
N GLY A 465 23.05 -13.82 3.20
CA GLY A 465 23.78 -12.79 3.95
C GLY A 465 22.92 -11.75 4.69
N ASP A 466 23.47 -11.21 5.79
CA ASP A 466 22.95 -9.98 6.40
C ASP A 466 23.39 -8.80 5.52
N ILE A 467 22.44 -8.01 5.03
CA ILE A 467 22.69 -6.89 4.12
C ILE A 467 23.60 -5.79 4.71
N ASN A 468 23.83 -5.77 6.02
CA ASN A 468 24.82 -4.87 6.61
C ASN A 468 26.26 -5.40 6.53
N ASN A 469 26.45 -6.69 6.24
CA ASN A 469 27.73 -7.38 6.39
C ASN A 469 28.16 -8.14 5.13
N ASP A 470 27.21 -8.48 4.27
CA ASP A 470 27.39 -9.33 3.11
C ASP A 470 26.76 -8.65 1.90
N ASP A 471 27.43 -8.76 0.74
CA ASP A 471 26.82 -8.46 -0.55
C ASP A 471 25.72 -9.49 -0.82
N VAL A 472 24.52 -8.98 -1.02
CA VAL A 472 23.31 -9.79 -1.15
C VAL A 472 22.76 -9.79 -2.56
N THR A 473 23.55 -9.29 -3.50
CA THR A 473 23.27 -9.32 -4.92
C THR A 473 24.27 -10.24 -5.62
N ILE A 474 23.84 -10.88 -6.71
CA ILE A 474 24.76 -11.69 -7.51
C ILE A 474 25.67 -10.78 -8.32
N ASN A 475 26.97 -10.98 -8.14
CA ASN A 475 28.00 -10.24 -8.85
C ASN A 475 27.98 -10.51 -10.37
N TYR A 476 27.71 -9.47 -11.15
CA TYR A 476 27.81 -9.47 -12.60
C TYR A 476 28.92 -8.54 -13.10
N SER A 477 29.20 -8.54 -14.41
CA SER A 477 30.24 -7.67 -14.97
C SER A 477 29.76 -6.23 -15.04
N GLY A 478 30.30 -5.35 -14.20
CA GLY A 478 29.99 -3.91 -14.19
C GLY A 478 29.24 -3.53 -12.92
N ASN A 479 27.93 -3.80 -12.93
CA ASN A 479 27.01 -3.72 -11.81
C ASN A 479 26.17 -4.99 -11.76
N ASP A 480 25.38 -5.14 -10.68
CA ASP A 480 24.64 -6.37 -10.36
C ASP A 480 23.15 -6.30 -10.70
N ALA A 481 22.69 -5.14 -11.17
CA ALA A 481 21.32 -5.01 -11.63
C ALA A 481 21.07 -5.87 -12.88
N VAL A 482 19.88 -6.43 -12.90
CA VAL A 482 19.37 -7.30 -13.94
C VAL A 482 18.28 -6.58 -14.74
N ASP A 483 17.46 -5.76 -14.08
CA ASP A 483 16.40 -4.99 -14.72
C ASP A 483 16.18 -3.65 -14.00
N CYS A 484 15.44 -2.72 -14.61
CA CYS A 484 15.12 -1.42 -14.05
C CYS A 484 13.89 -0.78 -14.72
N ILE A 485 13.35 0.25 -14.08
CA ILE A 485 12.42 1.15 -14.79
C ILE A 485 13.18 1.94 -15.86
N ARG A 486 12.55 2.22 -17.01
CA ARG A 486 13.16 2.95 -18.13
C ARG A 486 12.18 3.83 -18.90
N ASP A 487 12.69 4.67 -19.79
CA ASP A 487 11.89 5.45 -20.76
C ASP A 487 11.80 4.71 -22.11
N GLY A 488 10.60 4.44 -22.61
CA GLY A 488 10.40 3.81 -23.94
C GLY A 488 10.18 4.77 -25.08
N SER A 489 10.44 6.07 -24.85
CA SER A 489 10.63 7.03 -25.93
C SER A 489 11.84 6.66 -26.83
N GLY A 490 12.76 5.83 -26.34
CA GLY A 490 13.87 5.26 -27.08
C GLY A 490 13.45 4.02 -27.87
N ASN A 491 13.73 4.00 -29.18
CA ASN A 491 13.65 2.78 -30.01
C ASN A 491 14.81 1.81 -29.66
N THR A 492 15.00 1.50 -28.38
CA THR A 492 15.95 0.54 -27.83
C THR A 492 15.23 -0.80 -27.73
N THR A 493 15.23 -1.54 -28.84
CA THR A 493 14.84 -2.96 -28.87
C THR A 493 15.86 -3.85 -28.15
N GLY A 494 16.49 -3.34 -27.08
CA GLY A 494 17.57 -3.97 -26.33
C GLY A 494 17.14 -4.19 -24.88
N SER A 495 17.94 -4.95 -24.15
CA SER A 495 17.67 -5.24 -22.74
C SER A 495 17.87 -4.01 -21.85
N ALA A 496 17.48 -4.08 -20.59
CA ALA A 496 17.77 -3.11 -19.53
C ALA A 496 19.26 -2.77 -19.49
N TRP A 497 20.13 -3.74 -19.78
CA TRP A 497 21.55 -3.50 -19.96
C TRP A 497 21.86 -2.46 -21.04
N ASP A 498 21.32 -2.65 -22.24
CA ASP A 498 21.58 -1.75 -23.37
C ASP A 498 20.94 -0.37 -23.18
N ALA A 499 19.87 -0.28 -22.38
CA ALA A 499 19.12 0.94 -22.13
C ALA A 499 19.74 1.80 -21.02
N ASP A 500 19.92 1.23 -19.82
CA ASP A 500 20.16 2.02 -18.61
C ASP A 500 21.17 1.40 -17.63
N LEU A 501 21.75 0.22 -17.89
CA LEU A 501 22.70 -0.41 -16.93
C LEU A 501 24.14 -0.51 -17.47
N SER A 502 24.39 -0.31 -18.76
CA SER A 502 25.68 -0.68 -19.38
C SER A 502 26.91 0.14 -18.96
N ASP A 503 26.72 1.34 -18.42
CA ASP A 503 27.78 2.21 -17.90
C ASP A 503 27.86 2.24 -16.37
N ASN A 504 27.02 1.44 -15.71
CA ASN A 504 26.87 1.30 -14.25
C ASN A 504 26.16 2.47 -13.56
N ASP A 505 25.52 3.35 -14.33
CA ASP A 505 24.72 4.44 -13.81
C ASP A 505 23.25 4.17 -14.16
N LEU A 506 22.34 4.22 -13.17
CA LEU A 506 20.91 4.16 -13.37
C LEU A 506 20.42 5.54 -13.83
N ASP A 507 20.21 5.67 -15.13
CA ASP A 507 19.90 6.94 -15.78
C ASP A 507 18.44 7.39 -15.55
N TYR A 508 17.50 6.45 -15.49
CA TYR A 508 16.08 6.75 -15.44
C TYR A 508 15.52 6.94 -14.01
N TYR A 509 14.56 7.85 -13.89
CA TYR A 509 13.83 8.16 -12.67
C TYR A 509 12.44 8.70 -12.98
N LEU A 510 11.59 8.71 -11.97
CA LEU A 510 10.24 9.24 -12.00
C LEU A 510 10.07 10.32 -10.94
N ASP A 511 9.49 11.45 -11.31
CA ASP A 511 9.10 12.49 -10.37
C ASP A 511 7.60 12.36 -10.05
N LEU A 512 7.30 12.26 -8.76
CA LEU A 512 5.97 12.04 -8.21
C LEU A 512 5.62 13.16 -7.22
N THR A 513 4.46 13.78 -7.38
CA THR A 513 3.80 14.51 -6.29
C THR A 513 2.95 13.53 -5.49
N VAL A 514 3.42 13.22 -4.27
CA VAL A 514 2.66 12.49 -3.25
C VAL A 514 1.84 13.49 -2.46
N GLY A 515 0.52 13.55 -2.71
CA GLY A 515 -0.42 14.36 -1.95
C GLY A 515 -1.00 13.64 -0.74
N PRO A 516 -1.94 14.25 0.01
CA PRO A 516 -2.53 13.63 1.20
C PRO A 516 -3.26 12.30 0.95
N THR A 517 -3.83 12.12 -0.24
CA THR A 517 -4.58 10.91 -0.64
C THR A 517 -4.50 10.72 -2.16
N SER A 518 -3.37 11.05 -2.78
CA SER A 518 -3.20 10.92 -4.23
C SER A 518 -1.73 11.01 -4.65
N VAL A 519 -1.27 10.08 -5.49
CA VAL A 519 0.01 10.19 -6.17
C VAL A 519 -0.23 10.65 -7.60
N GLN A 520 0.53 11.64 -8.06
CA GLN A 520 0.50 12.12 -9.44
C GLN A 520 1.93 12.26 -9.91
N GLU A 521 2.20 11.96 -11.18
CA GLU A 521 3.49 12.32 -11.77
C GLU A 521 3.61 13.84 -11.88
N ASP A 522 4.80 14.38 -11.63
CA ASP A 522 5.11 15.76 -11.98
C ASP A 522 5.39 15.86 -13.49
N SER A 523 4.94 16.95 -14.12
CA SER A 523 5.18 17.21 -15.54
C SER A 523 6.66 17.40 -15.91
N ASP A 524 7.53 17.46 -14.90
CA ASP A 524 8.97 17.67 -15.02
C ASP A 524 9.79 16.36 -14.86
N SER A 525 9.15 15.18 -14.73
CA SER A 525 9.81 13.88 -14.98
C SER A 525 10.62 13.97 -16.27
N PRO A 526 11.74 13.26 -16.42
CA PRO A 526 12.62 13.39 -17.57
C PRO A 526 11.86 12.96 -18.83
N VAL A 527 11.15 13.92 -19.42
CA VAL A 527 10.69 13.88 -20.79
C VAL A 527 11.97 13.99 -21.59
N ASP A 528 12.52 12.82 -21.83
CA ASP A 528 13.09 12.53 -23.10
C ASP A 528 14.40 13.27 -23.39
N ARG A 529 15.49 12.86 -22.72
CA ARG A 529 16.83 13.26 -23.16
C ARG A 529 17.15 12.75 -24.59
N TYR A 530 16.33 11.88 -25.19
CA TYR A 530 16.66 11.19 -26.45
C TYR A 530 15.61 11.16 -27.58
N SER A 531 14.37 11.60 -27.38
CA SER A 531 13.27 11.55 -28.35
C SER A 531 12.59 12.91 -28.50
N SER A 532 12.99 13.59 -29.57
CA SER A 532 12.11 14.57 -30.19
C SER A 532 11.02 13.81 -30.94
N LYS A 533 9.79 13.68 -30.40
CA LYS A 533 8.49 13.72 -31.12
C LYS A 533 7.33 13.19 -30.26
N SER A 534 6.46 14.08 -29.82
CA SER A 534 5.03 13.79 -29.80
C SER A 534 4.25 14.91 -30.49
N SER A 535 3.26 14.55 -31.30
CA SER A 535 2.38 15.49 -32.00
C SER A 535 1.04 15.55 -31.26
N GLY A 536 1.02 16.22 -30.12
CA GLY A 536 -0.20 16.57 -29.41
C GLY A 536 -0.90 17.77 -30.05
N THR A 537 -2.20 17.93 -29.85
CA THR A 537 -2.90 19.20 -30.16
C THR A 537 -3.01 19.97 -28.85
N LEU A 538 -2.12 20.95 -28.64
CA LEU A 538 -2.04 21.72 -27.40
C LEU A 538 -3.30 22.59 -27.18
N ARG A 539 -3.96 22.45 -26.01
CA ARG A 539 -5.03 23.36 -25.54
C ARG A 539 -4.43 24.37 -24.55
N VAL A 540 -4.53 25.66 -24.84
CA VAL A 540 -3.98 26.73 -23.99
C VAL A 540 -5.11 27.34 -23.14
N LEU A 541 -5.00 27.24 -21.81
CA LEU A 541 -5.97 27.81 -20.84
C LEU A 541 -5.40 28.98 -20.01
N SER A 542 -4.15 29.41 -20.22
CA SER A 542 -3.54 30.50 -19.42
C SER A 542 -2.65 31.48 -20.24
N SER A 543 -2.40 32.65 -19.65
CA SER A 543 -1.87 33.88 -20.30
C SER A 543 -0.35 33.92 -20.54
N GLN A 544 0.35 32.79 -20.43
CA GLN A 544 1.77 32.65 -20.75
C GLN A 544 1.98 31.33 -21.50
N PHE A 545 2.68 31.42 -22.63
CA PHE A 545 2.94 30.30 -23.51
C PHE A 545 4.41 29.90 -23.37
N TYR A 546 4.64 28.73 -22.78
CA TYR A 546 5.90 28.01 -22.86
C TYR A 546 5.79 27.03 -24.03
N LEU A 547 6.87 26.89 -24.81
CA LEU A 547 6.99 25.90 -25.88
C LEU A 547 7.71 24.70 -25.26
N PRO A 548 7.00 23.66 -24.79
CA PRO A 548 7.63 22.57 -24.05
C PRO A 548 8.68 21.85 -24.91
N ASP A 549 8.39 21.70 -26.21
CA ASP A 549 9.20 20.87 -27.13
C ASP A 549 10.21 21.67 -27.99
N PHE A 550 10.51 22.93 -27.64
CA PHE A 550 11.44 23.76 -28.41
C PHE A 550 12.77 24.01 -27.68
N HIS A 551 13.69 23.05 -27.77
CA HIS A 551 15.08 23.24 -27.32
C HIS A 551 15.88 24.01 -28.37
N ALA A 552 16.16 25.26 -28.07
CA ALA A 552 17.01 26.11 -28.88
C ALA A 552 18.50 25.87 -28.56
N GLU A 553 19.35 25.90 -29.58
CA GLU A 553 20.80 25.91 -29.40
C GLU A 553 21.19 27.18 -28.61
N LYS A 554 21.99 27.01 -27.54
CA LYS A 554 22.46 28.11 -26.69
C LYS A 554 23.16 29.19 -27.53
N ASN A 555 22.72 30.44 -27.39
CA ASN A 555 23.13 31.63 -28.17
C ASN A 555 22.58 31.79 -29.59
N SER A 556 21.62 30.96 -30.02
CA SER A 556 20.94 31.13 -31.32
C SER A 556 19.76 32.11 -31.22
N THR A 557 19.54 32.87 -32.30
CA THR A 557 18.32 33.71 -32.44
C THR A 557 17.33 33.04 -33.37
N TYR A 558 16.05 33.09 -33.00
CA TYR A 558 14.97 32.49 -33.78
C TYR A 558 13.94 33.53 -34.15
N LYS A 559 13.22 33.26 -35.24
CA LYS A 559 12.08 34.06 -35.68
C LYS A 559 10.81 33.25 -35.53
N LEU A 560 10.02 33.61 -34.53
CA LEU A 560 8.66 33.09 -34.37
C LEU A 560 7.72 33.81 -35.34
N ARG A 561 6.85 33.04 -35.98
CA ARG A 561 5.73 33.51 -36.79
C ARG A 561 4.47 32.81 -36.31
N VAL A 562 3.44 33.60 -36.05
CA VAL A 562 2.08 33.10 -35.92
C VAL A 562 1.40 33.33 -37.25
N VAL A 563 0.88 32.27 -37.86
CA VAL A 563 0.10 32.33 -39.10
C VAL A 563 -1.34 31.93 -38.85
N ASP A 564 -2.28 32.62 -39.50
CA ASP A 564 -3.69 32.25 -39.48
C ASP A 564 -3.95 31.02 -40.38
N VAL A 565 -5.18 30.49 -40.34
CA VAL A 565 -5.61 29.37 -41.21
C VAL A 565 -5.53 29.65 -42.72
N ARG A 566 -5.30 30.90 -43.12
CA ARG A 566 -5.10 31.33 -44.52
C ARG A 566 -3.62 31.51 -44.86
N GLY A 567 -2.71 31.15 -43.95
CA GLY A 567 -1.26 31.28 -44.11
C GLY A 567 -0.75 32.71 -43.99
N ARG A 568 -1.54 33.66 -43.48
CA ARG A 568 -1.12 35.05 -43.29
C ARG A 568 -0.39 35.18 -41.97
N ILE A 569 0.79 35.81 -41.98
CA ILE A 569 1.54 36.12 -40.76
C ILE A 569 0.77 37.19 -39.98
N VAL A 570 0.17 36.78 -38.87
CA VAL A 570 -0.54 37.68 -37.93
C VAL A 570 0.42 38.28 -36.90
N ARG A 571 1.52 37.58 -36.59
CA ARG A 571 2.58 38.10 -35.72
C ARG A 571 3.92 37.53 -36.10
N SER A 572 4.98 38.33 -35.98
CA SER A 572 6.35 37.84 -36.08
C SER A 572 7.25 38.56 -35.08
N ILE A 573 8.03 37.78 -34.35
CA ILE A 573 8.88 38.28 -33.25
C ILE A 573 10.21 37.53 -33.33
N GLN A 574 11.31 38.22 -33.01
CA GLN A 574 12.56 37.54 -32.70
C GLN A 574 12.53 37.05 -31.26
N ILE A 575 12.93 35.81 -31.04
CA ILE A 575 12.98 35.17 -29.73
C ILE A 575 14.37 34.57 -29.52
N SER A 576 14.84 34.58 -28.28
CA SER A 576 15.96 33.77 -27.80
C SER A 576 15.44 32.52 -27.10
N ALA A 577 16.31 31.51 -26.95
CA ALA A 577 16.01 30.19 -26.38
C ALA A 577 15.15 30.23 -25.11
N ASP A 578 15.36 31.23 -24.26
CA ASP A 578 14.81 31.24 -22.89
C ASP A 578 13.80 32.38 -22.66
N THR A 579 13.21 32.95 -23.71
CA THR A 579 12.32 34.12 -23.59
C THR A 579 10.85 33.72 -23.74
N PRO A 580 10.04 33.80 -22.67
CA PRO A 580 8.61 33.55 -22.74
C PRO A 580 7.94 34.43 -23.80
N VAL A 581 7.10 33.83 -24.64
CA VAL A 581 6.43 34.55 -25.73
C VAL A 581 5.02 34.90 -25.33
N ASN A 582 4.79 36.16 -25.00
CA ASN A 582 3.45 36.65 -24.70
C ASN A 582 2.60 36.78 -25.97
N LEU A 583 1.52 36.01 -26.09
CA LEU A 583 0.58 36.00 -27.22
C LEU A 583 -0.77 36.71 -26.94
N ASN A 584 -0.88 37.51 -25.88
CA ASN A 584 -2.12 38.07 -25.30
C ASN A 584 -2.92 39.05 -26.19
N HIS A 585 -2.60 39.15 -27.47
CA HIS A 585 -3.28 39.99 -28.44
C HIS A 585 -3.77 39.23 -29.69
N LEU A 586 -3.68 37.91 -29.69
CA LEU A 586 -4.29 37.10 -30.74
C LEU A 586 -5.80 36.97 -30.48
N PRO A 587 -6.67 37.31 -31.45
CA PRO A 587 -8.11 37.01 -31.35
C PRO A 587 -8.36 35.51 -31.18
N THR A 588 -9.48 35.13 -30.56
CA THR A 588 -9.95 33.73 -30.53
C THR A 588 -9.93 33.10 -31.92
N GLY A 589 -9.28 31.95 -32.06
CA GLY A 589 -9.14 31.29 -33.35
C GLY A 589 -8.05 30.22 -33.39
N VAL A 590 -7.98 29.51 -34.53
CA VAL A 590 -6.92 28.55 -34.82
C VAL A 590 -5.77 29.27 -35.50
N TYR A 591 -4.57 29.10 -34.95
CA TYR A 591 -3.33 29.60 -35.52
C TYR A 591 -2.34 28.48 -35.67
N GLN A 592 -1.27 28.75 -36.40
CA GLN A 592 -0.11 27.89 -36.43
C GLN A 592 1.12 28.71 -36.07
N VAL A 593 1.84 28.22 -35.08
CA VAL A 593 3.13 28.76 -34.66
C VAL A 593 4.21 28.09 -35.50
N GLN A 594 5.10 28.91 -36.07
CA GLN A 594 6.23 28.48 -36.88
C GLN A 594 7.48 29.16 -36.33
N ILE A 595 8.51 28.39 -36.02
CA ILE A 595 9.80 28.94 -35.58
C ILE A 595 10.84 28.66 -36.65
N PHE A 596 11.55 29.71 -37.04
CA PHE A 596 12.63 29.65 -38.00
C PHE A 596 13.95 29.95 -37.32
N ASP A 597 15.00 29.21 -37.65
CA ASP A 597 16.38 29.63 -37.37
C ASP A 597 16.63 30.97 -38.10
N ALA A 598 17.00 32.01 -37.36
CA ALA A 598 17.09 33.37 -37.92
C ALA A 598 18.27 33.51 -38.88
N GLU A 599 19.33 32.72 -38.72
CA GLU A 599 20.52 32.75 -39.57
C GLU A 599 20.35 31.88 -40.82
N LYS A 600 19.81 30.68 -40.65
CA LYS A 600 19.65 29.67 -41.72
C LYS A 600 18.34 29.84 -42.49
N GLY A 601 17.37 30.57 -41.94
CA GLY A 601 16.03 30.77 -42.52
C GLY A 601 15.21 29.47 -42.61
N LYS A 602 15.64 28.40 -41.94
CA LYS A 602 15.02 27.07 -41.98
C LYS A 602 13.92 26.99 -40.93
N LEU A 603 12.76 26.42 -41.30
CA LEU A 603 11.70 26.07 -40.35
C LEU A 603 12.21 24.94 -39.45
N VAL A 604 12.21 25.16 -38.14
CA VAL A 604 12.69 24.21 -37.13
C VAL A 604 11.57 23.65 -36.27
N PHE A 605 10.48 24.39 -36.11
CA PHE A 605 9.31 23.97 -35.33
C PHE A 605 8.02 24.47 -35.96
N LYS A 606 6.96 23.66 -35.88
CA LYS A 606 5.64 23.99 -36.43
C LYS A 606 4.53 23.27 -35.67
N GLU A 607 3.61 24.02 -35.10
CA GLU A 607 2.47 23.46 -34.37
C GLU A 607 1.20 24.29 -34.54
N ASN A 608 0.04 23.63 -34.49
CA ASN A 608 -1.26 24.31 -34.52
C ASN A 608 -1.72 24.59 -33.09
N ILE A 609 -2.13 25.83 -32.82
CA ILE A 609 -2.67 26.25 -31.52
C ILE A 609 -4.11 26.72 -31.67
N LEU A 610 -4.94 26.47 -30.66
CA LEU A 610 -6.28 27.02 -30.53
C LEU A 610 -6.27 28.08 -29.42
N VAL A 611 -6.53 29.33 -29.77
CA VAL A 611 -6.69 30.43 -28.82
C VAL A 611 -8.17 30.56 -28.49
N LEU A 612 -8.52 30.38 -27.22
CA LEU A 612 -9.86 30.58 -26.66
C LEU A 612 -9.93 31.90 -25.89
N GLU A 613 -11.14 32.42 -25.70
CA GLU A 613 -11.40 33.65 -24.94
C GLU A 613 -11.37 33.41 -23.43
#